data_AF-A0A0L0DI63-F1
#
_entry.id   AF-A0A0L0DI63-F1
#
_cell.length_a   1.000
_cell.length_b   1.000
_cell.length_c   1.000
_cell.angle_alpha   90.00
_cell.angle_beta   90.00
_cell.angle_gamma   90.00
#
_symmetry.space_group_name_H-M   'P 1'
#
loop_
_entity.id
_entity.type
_entity.pdbx_description
1 polymer ?
#
loop_
_entity_poly.entity_id
_entity_poly.type
_entity_poly.pdbx_seq_one_letter_code
_entity_poly.pdbx_strand_id
1 'polypeptide(L)'
;MAGEGTTEELTVTTVGARVRCKDNTGTVMYYGKVEFVDKVVVGVALDEPLGKHDGSVGGRAYFACKDGHGIFCKVKHLQLLPDVEQDQALSKPAVVNLAPPATPEEEAKLAELQAALGALRRKQAKIAAKTEALVAEYGDAAAIKTSAREAAALIRGLEDKRNALADRAKTEAEALAAAEASLATTRALIEDKTQYMAETLTPALEAAAAELAKQQSIQEER
;
A
#
# COMPACT_ATOMS: atom_id res chain seq x y z
N MET A 1 -12.49 -15.82 -22.23
CA MET A 1 -13.00 -16.60 -21.10
C MET A 1 -11.81 -17.11 -20.30
N ALA A 2 -11.33 -16.31 -19.34
CA ALA A 2 -10.28 -16.73 -18.41
C ALA A 2 -10.97 -17.29 -17.17
N GLY A 3 -10.65 -18.54 -16.85
CA GLY A 3 -11.33 -19.32 -15.83
C GLY A 3 -11.20 -18.71 -14.44
N GLU A 4 -12.32 -18.63 -13.75
CA GLU A 4 -12.40 -18.46 -12.31
C GLU A 4 -11.77 -19.69 -11.65
N GLY A 5 -10.50 -19.57 -11.23
CA GLY A 5 -9.90 -20.53 -10.31
C GLY A 5 -10.63 -20.41 -8.98
N THR A 6 -11.29 -21.48 -8.55
CA THR A 6 -12.00 -21.52 -7.28
C THR A 6 -11.01 -21.31 -6.13
N THR A 7 -11.44 -20.61 -5.06
CA THR A 7 -10.63 -20.35 -3.86
C THR A 7 -10.00 -21.62 -3.25
N GLU A 8 -10.65 -22.78 -3.44
CA GLU A 8 -10.15 -24.09 -3.02
C GLU A 8 -8.94 -24.60 -3.83
N GLU A 9 -8.81 -24.19 -5.09
CA GLU A 9 -7.71 -24.59 -5.96
C GLU A 9 -6.42 -23.81 -5.62
N LEU A 10 -6.56 -22.56 -5.18
CA LEU A 10 -5.46 -21.72 -4.72
C LEU A 10 -4.89 -22.16 -3.37
N THR A 11 -5.72 -22.71 -2.47
CA THR A 11 -5.28 -23.15 -1.14
C THR A 11 -4.58 -24.50 -1.19
N VAL A 12 -5.07 -25.46 -1.98
CA VAL A 12 -4.46 -26.80 -2.09
C VAL A 12 -3.11 -26.80 -2.84
N THR A 13 -2.78 -25.69 -3.50
CA THR A 13 -1.52 -25.48 -4.24
C THR A 13 -0.48 -24.68 -3.44
N THR A 14 -0.82 -24.23 -2.23
CA THR A 14 0.08 -23.46 -1.36
C THR A 14 1.04 -24.38 -0.62
N VAL A 15 2.35 -24.11 -0.71
CA VAL A 15 3.38 -24.85 0.04
C VAL A 15 3.17 -24.67 1.54
N GLY A 16 3.23 -25.78 2.28
CA GLY A 16 2.90 -25.86 3.71
C GLY A 16 1.45 -26.27 3.99
N ALA A 17 0.55 -26.25 3.01
CA ALA A 17 -0.84 -26.65 3.22
C ALA A 17 -0.95 -28.14 3.57
N ARG A 18 -1.84 -28.46 4.52
CA ARG A 18 -2.22 -29.84 4.85
C ARG A 18 -3.23 -30.35 3.85
N VAL A 19 -2.91 -31.47 3.21
CA VAL A 19 -3.73 -32.05 2.16
C VAL A 19 -3.86 -33.54 2.35
N ARG A 20 -4.98 -34.09 1.88
CA ARG A 20 -5.17 -35.51 1.70
C ARG A 20 -5.03 -35.82 0.21
N CYS A 21 -4.08 -36.69 -0.14
CA CYS A 21 -3.98 -37.28 -1.47
C CYS A 21 -4.47 -38.74 -1.39
N LYS A 22 -5.63 -39.02 -2.02
CA LYS A 22 -6.36 -40.29 -1.87
C LYS A 22 -6.72 -40.55 -0.41
N ASP A 23 -6.14 -41.59 0.20
CA ASP A 23 -6.39 -41.99 1.59
C ASP A 23 -5.28 -41.52 2.54
N ASN A 24 -4.21 -40.91 2.01
CA ASN A 24 -3.04 -40.52 2.78
C ASN A 24 -2.97 -39.01 3.00
N THR A 25 -2.63 -38.61 4.21
CA THR A 25 -2.42 -37.21 4.57
C THR A 25 -0.95 -36.81 4.44
N GLY A 26 -0.73 -35.53 4.15
CA GLY A 26 0.60 -34.99 3.95
C GLY A 26 0.61 -33.48 3.83
N THR A 27 1.81 -32.94 3.62
CA THR A 27 2.05 -31.51 3.50
C THR A 27 2.53 -31.18 2.09
N VAL A 28 1.97 -30.13 1.50
CA VAL A 28 2.41 -29.64 0.18
C VAL A 28 3.83 -29.10 0.30
N MET A 29 4.74 -29.64 -0.49
CA MET A 29 6.15 -29.23 -0.54
C MET A 29 6.56 -28.62 -1.88
N TYR A 30 5.76 -28.83 -2.94
CA TYR A 30 6.06 -28.37 -4.29
C TYR A 30 4.78 -28.13 -5.09
N TYR A 31 4.76 -27.10 -5.92
CA TYR A 31 3.73 -26.86 -6.93
C TYR A 31 4.39 -26.35 -8.20
N GLY A 32 4.23 -27.06 -9.31
CA GLY A 32 4.89 -26.69 -10.56
C GLY A 32 4.91 -27.78 -11.63
N LYS A 33 5.61 -27.49 -12.73
CA LYS A 33 5.87 -28.45 -13.82
C LYS A 33 7.05 -29.34 -13.45
N VAL A 34 6.98 -30.60 -13.83
CA VAL A 34 8.04 -31.60 -13.61
C VAL A 34 8.48 -32.19 -14.94
N GLU A 35 9.71 -32.69 -15.03
CA GLU A 35 10.25 -33.17 -16.32
C GLU A 35 9.61 -34.48 -16.81
N PHE A 36 9.03 -35.26 -15.89
CA PHE A 36 8.40 -36.54 -16.20
C PHE A 36 6.89 -36.42 -16.47
N VAL A 37 6.31 -35.21 -16.39
CA VAL A 37 4.89 -34.95 -16.70
C VAL A 37 4.72 -33.56 -17.32
N ASP A 38 4.10 -33.49 -18.50
CA ASP A 38 3.81 -32.22 -19.22
C ASP A 38 2.71 -31.34 -18.58
N LYS A 39 2.37 -31.57 -17.31
CA LYS A 39 1.30 -30.86 -16.58
C LYS A 39 1.81 -30.38 -15.23
N VAL A 40 1.18 -29.34 -14.71
CA VAL A 40 1.42 -28.87 -13.34
C VAL A 40 0.94 -29.93 -12.35
N VAL A 41 1.77 -30.21 -11.37
CA VAL A 41 1.53 -31.19 -10.31
C VAL A 41 1.88 -30.58 -8.94
N VAL A 42 1.36 -31.21 -7.91
CA VAL A 42 1.65 -30.89 -6.52
C VAL A 42 2.51 -32.01 -5.93
N GLY A 43 3.68 -31.69 -5.41
CA GLY A 43 4.51 -32.60 -4.63
C GLY A 43 4.11 -32.54 -3.16
N VAL A 44 3.74 -33.68 -2.60
CA VAL A 44 3.28 -33.82 -1.21
C VAL A 44 4.26 -34.73 -0.47
N ALA A 45 4.69 -34.30 0.71
CA ALA A 45 5.36 -35.16 1.68
C ALA A 45 4.29 -35.82 2.56
N LEU A 46 4.08 -37.12 2.38
CA LEU A 46 3.13 -37.90 3.17
C LEU A 46 3.64 -38.08 4.60
N ASP A 47 2.70 -38.21 5.55
CA ASP A 47 3.04 -38.47 6.95
C ASP A 47 3.60 -39.88 7.15
N GLU A 48 3.07 -40.83 6.37
CA GLU A 48 3.46 -42.25 6.36
C GLU A 48 4.29 -42.60 5.11
N PRO A 49 5.13 -43.66 5.15
CA PRO A 49 6.00 -44.08 4.04
C PRO A 49 5.23 -44.80 2.92
N LEU A 50 4.18 -44.17 2.41
CA LEU A 50 3.28 -44.65 1.35
C LEU A 50 3.47 -43.90 0.02
N GLY A 51 4.53 -43.12 -0.08
CA GLY A 51 5.01 -42.40 -1.24
C GLY A 51 5.89 -43.26 -2.15
N LYS A 52 6.49 -42.63 -3.15
CA LYS A 52 7.27 -43.29 -4.21
C LYS A 52 8.73 -42.87 -4.26
N HIS A 53 9.08 -41.77 -3.61
CA HIS A 53 10.39 -41.15 -3.70
C HIS A 53 10.66 -40.32 -2.44
N ASP A 54 11.90 -39.87 -2.27
CA ASP A 54 12.35 -38.93 -1.24
C ASP A 54 12.13 -37.45 -1.65
N GLY A 55 11.53 -37.22 -2.81
CA GLY A 55 11.33 -35.88 -3.41
C GLY A 55 12.24 -35.63 -4.62
N SER A 56 13.09 -36.61 -4.95
CA SER A 56 13.85 -36.69 -6.20
C SER A 56 13.25 -37.72 -7.15
N VAL A 57 13.18 -37.39 -8.45
CA VAL A 57 12.71 -38.32 -9.49
C VAL A 57 13.63 -38.21 -10.68
N GLY A 58 14.20 -39.34 -11.13
CA GLY A 58 15.09 -39.38 -12.30
C GLY A 58 16.38 -38.57 -12.13
N GLY A 59 16.91 -38.46 -10.89
CA GLY A 59 18.13 -37.71 -10.59
C GLY A 59 17.95 -36.20 -10.41
N ARG A 60 16.72 -35.67 -10.54
CA ARG A 60 16.38 -34.27 -10.21
C ARG A 60 15.61 -34.20 -8.90
N ALA A 61 16.07 -33.34 -8.00
CA ALA A 61 15.39 -33.00 -6.76
C ALA A 61 14.34 -31.89 -6.98
N TYR A 62 13.11 -32.12 -6.51
CA TYR A 62 12.02 -31.14 -6.56
C TYR A 62 11.67 -30.59 -5.18
N PHE A 63 11.65 -31.47 -4.19
CA PHE A 63 11.52 -31.16 -2.76
C PHE A 63 12.26 -32.21 -1.94
N ALA A 64 12.34 -32.03 -0.62
CA ALA A 64 12.99 -32.99 0.27
C ALA A 64 11.97 -33.57 1.25
N CYS A 65 11.96 -34.89 1.39
CA CYS A 65 11.21 -35.63 2.39
C CYS A 65 11.92 -36.97 2.70
N LYS A 66 11.37 -37.77 3.61
CA LYS A 66 11.90 -39.11 3.92
C LYS A 66 11.71 -40.04 2.70
N ASP A 67 12.59 -41.02 2.54
CA ASP A 67 12.45 -42.00 1.47
C ASP A 67 11.12 -42.74 1.56
N GLY A 68 10.45 -42.90 0.43
CA GLY A 68 9.10 -43.44 0.38
C GLY A 68 8.02 -42.53 0.95
N HIS A 69 8.24 -41.24 1.20
CA HIS A 69 7.17 -40.31 1.65
C HIS A 69 6.69 -39.34 0.56
N GLY A 70 7.49 -39.11 -0.47
CA GLY A 70 7.17 -38.15 -1.52
C GLY A 70 6.20 -38.73 -2.55
N ILE A 71 5.20 -37.94 -2.92
CA ILE A 71 4.28 -38.28 -4.02
C ILE A 71 3.94 -37.03 -4.85
N PHE A 72 3.84 -37.21 -6.17
CA PHE A 72 3.25 -36.20 -7.05
C PHE A 72 1.78 -36.51 -7.33
N CYS A 73 0.90 -35.59 -6.95
CA CYS A 73 -0.54 -35.67 -7.13
C CYS A 73 -1.01 -34.56 -8.09
N LYS A 74 -2.12 -34.83 -8.80
CA LYS A 74 -2.82 -33.79 -9.56
C LYS A 74 -3.68 -33.00 -8.59
N VAL A 75 -3.82 -31.69 -8.80
CA VAL A 75 -4.62 -30.79 -7.96
C VAL A 75 -6.01 -31.35 -7.67
N LYS A 76 -6.69 -31.86 -8.72
CA LYS A 76 -8.02 -32.50 -8.62
C LYS A 76 -8.11 -33.77 -7.74
N HIS A 77 -6.99 -34.34 -7.31
CA HIS A 77 -6.94 -35.52 -6.43
C HIS A 77 -6.53 -35.15 -5.00
N LEU A 78 -6.40 -33.86 -4.71
CA LEU A 78 -6.08 -33.36 -3.39
C LEU A 78 -7.33 -32.78 -2.75
N GLN A 79 -7.50 -33.08 -1.49
CA GLN A 79 -8.49 -32.46 -0.63
C GLN A 79 -7.74 -31.63 0.42
N LEU A 80 -8.08 -30.35 0.54
CA LEU A 80 -7.54 -29.50 1.60
C LEU A 80 -8.05 -30.00 2.95
N LEU A 81 -7.14 -30.09 3.92
CA LEU A 81 -7.49 -30.34 5.31
C LEU A 81 -7.40 -29.03 6.09
N PRO A 82 -8.33 -28.76 7.03
CA PRO A 82 -8.19 -27.62 7.92
C PRO A 82 -6.88 -27.76 8.72
N ASP A 83 -6.21 -26.63 8.97
CA ASP A 83 -5.05 -26.57 9.86
C ASP A 83 -5.51 -26.99 11.26
N VAL A 84 -5.42 -28.29 11.52
CA VAL A 84 -5.42 -28.81 12.88
C VAL A 84 -3.99 -28.57 13.35
N GLU A 85 -3.83 -27.62 14.26
CA GLU A 85 -2.58 -27.43 15.01
C GLU A 85 -2.24 -28.74 15.73
N GLN A 86 -1.56 -29.66 15.04
CA GLN A 86 -0.81 -30.72 15.69
C GLN A 86 0.53 -30.13 16.09
N ASP A 87 0.46 -29.46 17.23
CA ASP A 87 1.57 -29.14 18.10
C ASP A 87 2.19 -30.47 18.59
N GLN A 88 3.12 -31.05 17.81
CA GLN A 88 4.16 -31.96 18.29
C GLN A 88 5.22 -32.31 17.22
N ALA A 89 6.47 -31.97 17.56
CA ALA A 89 7.74 -32.52 17.06
C ALA A 89 8.38 -31.92 15.78
N LEU A 90 8.56 -30.59 15.76
CA LEU A 90 9.86 -30.04 15.34
C LEU A 90 10.90 -30.27 16.45
N SER A 91 11.32 -31.52 16.66
CA SER A 91 12.40 -31.85 17.59
C SER A 91 13.32 -32.96 17.06
N LYS A 92 14.09 -32.57 16.05
CA LYS A 92 15.51 -32.89 15.80
C LYS A 92 15.74 -32.86 14.29
N PRO A 93 16.80 -32.21 13.76
CA PRO A 93 17.32 -32.69 12.49
C PRO A 93 17.69 -34.15 12.73
N ALA A 94 17.03 -35.07 12.04
CA ALA A 94 17.47 -36.45 11.99
C ALA A 94 18.95 -36.41 11.62
N VAL A 95 19.80 -36.96 12.49
CA VAL A 95 21.21 -37.16 12.20
C VAL A 95 21.23 -37.97 10.91
N VAL A 96 21.58 -37.30 9.82
CA VAL A 96 21.90 -37.92 8.55
C VAL A 96 23.03 -38.90 8.83
N ASN A 97 22.74 -40.19 8.76
CA ASN A 97 23.81 -41.19 8.68
C ASN A 97 24.31 -41.19 7.22
N LEU A 98 24.92 -40.06 6.84
CA LEU A 98 25.73 -39.98 5.64
C LEU A 98 26.98 -40.82 5.91
N ALA A 99 27.36 -41.66 4.96
CA ALA A 99 28.67 -42.29 4.99
C ALA A 99 29.73 -41.20 5.25
N PRO A 100 30.77 -41.48 6.06
CA PRO A 100 31.80 -40.50 6.37
C PRO A 100 32.39 -39.92 5.07
N PRO A 101 32.66 -38.59 5.02
CA PRO A 101 33.17 -37.93 3.83
C PRO A 101 34.43 -38.66 3.33
N ALA A 102 34.40 -39.14 2.09
CA ALA A 102 35.43 -40.04 1.57
C ALA A 102 36.67 -39.29 1.08
N THR A 103 36.67 -37.95 1.10
CA THR A 103 37.77 -37.11 0.61
C THR A 103 38.09 -35.93 1.54
N PRO A 104 39.38 -35.59 1.73
CA PRO A 104 39.81 -34.43 2.52
C PRO A 104 39.24 -33.09 2.05
N GLU A 105 38.88 -32.99 0.75
CA GLU A 105 38.28 -31.79 0.17
C GLU A 105 36.83 -31.57 0.61
N GLU A 106 36.07 -32.64 0.83
CA GLU A 106 34.69 -32.57 1.32
C GLU A 106 34.64 -32.18 2.81
N GLU A 107 35.60 -32.66 3.60
CA GLU A 107 35.76 -32.27 5.01
C GLU A 107 36.10 -30.78 5.16
N ALA A 108 36.99 -30.26 4.31
CA ALA A 108 37.36 -28.84 4.31
C ALA A 108 36.18 -27.94 3.93
N LYS A 109 35.42 -28.30 2.89
CA LYS A 109 34.21 -27.57 2.47
C LYS A 109 33.13 -27.60 3.55
N LEU A 110 32.95 -28.72 4.24
CA LEU A 110 31.98 -28.84 5.34
C LEU A 110 32.38 -27.95 6.53
N ALA A 111 33.67 -27.92 6.89
CA ALA A 111 34.18 -27.05 7.95
C ALA A 111 33.99 -25.56 7.63
N GLU A 112 34.22 -25.16 6.38
CA GLU A 112 34.00 -23.78 5.91
C GLU A 112 32.52 -23.38 5.97
N LEU A 113 31.63 -24.28 5.55
CA LEU A 113 30.18 -24.05 5.56
C LEU A 113 29.63 -23.99 7.00
N GLN A 114 30.17 -24.81 7.91
CA GLN A 114 29.87 -24.75 9.34
C GLN A 114 30.33 -23.42 9.97
N ALA A 115 31.51 -22.92 9.59
CA ALA A 115 32.01 -21.62 10.04
C ALA A 115 31.14 -20.47 9.54
N ALA A 116 30.72 -20.51 8.27
CA ALA A 116 29.82 -19.53 7.66
C ALA A 116 28.45 -19.51 8.36
N LEU A 117 27.89 -20.68 8.68
CA LEU A 117 26.63 -20.79 9.43
C LEU A 117 26.76 -20.20 10.85
N GLY A 118 27.89 -20.44 11.52
CA GLY A 118 28.19 -19.83 12.81
C GLY A 118 28.25 -18.30 12.75
N ALA A 119 28.82 -17.74 11.68
CA ALA A 119 28.84 -16.29 11.45
C ALA A 119 27.42 -15.73 11.21
N LEU A 120 26.58 -16.44 10.45
CA LEU A 120 25.20 -16.04 10.18
C LEU A 120 24.35 -16.05 11.46
N ARG A 121 24.49 -17.10 12.28
CA ARG A 121 23.81 -17.21 13.58
C ARG A 121 24.18 -16.04 14.52
N ARG A 122 25.45 -15.65 14.55
CA ARG A 122 25.89 -14.46 15.32
C ARG A 122 25.27 -13.17 14.80
N LYS A 123 25.13 -13.01 13.47
CA LYS A 123 24.43 -11.84 12.88
C LYS A 123 22.94 -11.85 13.22
N GLN A 124 22.27 -13.00 13.14
CA GLN A 124 20.87 -13.15 13.54
C GLN A 124 20.66 -12.82 15.02
N ALA A 125 21.52 -13.30 15.93
CA ALA A 125 21.43 -12.98 17.35
C ALA A 125 21.58 -11.47 17.63
N LYS A 126 22.48 -10.78 16.91
CA LYS A 126 22.61 -9.32 17.02
C LYS A 126 21.38 -8.56 16.54
N ILE A 127 20.76 -9.03 15.45
CA ILE A 127 19.51 -8.43 14.94
C ILE A 127 18.39 -8.64 15.95
N ALA A 128 18.21 -9.87 16.45
CA ALA A 128 17.19 -10.20 17.45
C ALA A 128 17.33 -9.32 18.71
N ALA A 129 18.53 -9.23 19.28
CA ALA A 129 18.77 -8.39 20.45
C ALA A 129 18.49 -6.90 20.19
N LYS A 130 18.79 -6.40 18.98
CA LYS A 130 18.50 -5.01 18.60
C LYS A 130 17.00 -4.78 18.39
N THR A 131 16.29 -5.76 17.84
CA THR A 131 14.82 -5.73 17.71
C THR A 131 14.15 -5.75 19.07
N GLU A 132 14.61 -6.60 19.99
CA GLU A 132 14.11 -6.66 21.38
C GLU A 132 14.35 -5.35 22.13
N ALA A 133 15.54 -4.76 21.98
CA ALA A 133 15.84 -3.44 22.57
C ALA A 133 14.93 -2.34 22.01
N LEU A 134 14.65 -2.35 20.70
CA LEU A 134 13.75 -1.39 20.07
C LEU A 134 12.30 -1.58 20.53
N VAL A 135 11.84 -2.83 20.71
CA VAL A 135 10.51 -3.14 21.23
C VAL A 135 10.38 -2.75 22.71
N ALA A 136 11.45 -2.90 23.50
CA ALA A 136 11.49 -2.44 24.90
C ALA A 136 11.52 -0.91 25.03
N GLU A 137 12.19 -0.21 24.13
CA GLU A 137 12.29 1.26 24.10
C GLU A 137 10.99 1.92 23.59
N TYR A 138 10.33 1.33 22.59
CA TYR A 138 9.16 1.93 21.92
C TYR A 138 7.81 1.27 22.24
N GLY A 139 7.79 0.20 23.05
CA GLY A 139 6.57 -0.45 23.53
C GLY A 139 5.77 -1.20 22.46
N ASP A 140 4.70 -1.87 22.92
CA ASP A 140 3.85 -2.83 22.21
C ASP A 140 3.59 -2.46 20.73
N ALA A 141 4.00 -3.34 19.81
CA ALA A 141 3.88 -3.13 18.36
C ALA A 141 2.43 -2.87 17.92
N ALA A 142 1.44 -3.28 18.72
CA ALA A 142 0.03 -2.93 18.52
C ALA A 142 -0.25 -1.44 18.79
N ALA A 143 0.30 -0.87 19.87
CA ALA A 143 0.12 0.54 20.23
C ALA A 143 0.72 1.48 19.18
N ILE A 144 1.90 1.13 18.63
CA ILE A 144 2.55 1.89 17.56
C ILE A 144 1.69 1.90 16.28
N LYS A 145 1.11 0.75 15.91
CA LYS A 145 0.22 0.65 14.74
C LYS A 145 -1.06 1.47 14.93
N THR A 146 -1.62 1.48 16.13
CA THR A 146 -2.81 2.29 16.45
C THR A 146 -2.49 3.79 16.40
N SER A 147 -1.41 4.21 17.04
CA SER A 147 -0.96 5.61 17.02
C SER A 147 -0.63 6.09 15.60
N ALA A 148 -0.01 5.25 14.76
CA ALA A 148 0.25 5.57 13.36
C ALA A 148 -1.05 5.78 12.54
N ARG A 149 -2.09 4.98 12.81
CA ARG A 149 -3.42 5.15 12.17
C ARG A 149 -4.11 6.43 12.62
N GLU A 150 -4.04 6.75 13.91
CA GLU A 150 -4.59 7.99 14.47
C GLU A 150 -3.87 9.22 13.90
N ALA A 151 -2.54 9.19 13.84
CA ALA A 151 -1.75 10.23 13.21
C ALA A 151 -2.09 10.41 11.73
N ALA A 152 -2.25 9.31 10.97
CA ALA A 152 -2.68 9.37 9.57
C ALA A 152 -4.09 9.98 9.40
N ALA A 153 -5.02 9.67 10.30
CA ALA A 153 -6.37 10.24 10.29
C ALA A 153 -6.35 11.75 10.59
N LEU A 154 -5.53 12.19 11.55
CA LEU A 154 -5.35 13.61 11.86
C LEU A 154 -4.74 14.38 10.69
N ILE A 155 -3.69 13.83 10.04
CA ILE A 155 -3.08 14.44 8.86
C ILE A 155 -4.10 14.64 7.76
N ARG A 156 -4.88 13.59 7.43
CA ARG A 156 -5.94 13.67 6.42
C ARG A 156 -6.98 14.74 6.76
N GLY A 157 -7.41 14.81 8.01
CA GLY A 157 -8.36 15.83 8.46
C GLY A 157 -7.83 17.26 8.35
N LEU A 158 -6.52 17.47 8.55
CA LEU A 158 -5.88 18.76 8.34
C LEU A 158 -5.78 19.12 6.86
N GLU A 159 -5.50 18.15 6.00
CA GLU A 159 -5.49 18.34 4.54
C GLU A 159 -6.88 18.72 4.01
N ASP A 160 -7.92 18.04 4.46
CA ASP A 160 -9.32 18.35 4.10
C ASP A 160 -9.70 19.77 4.54
N LYS A 161 -9.35 20.18 5.77
CA LYS A 161 -9.56 21.55 6.26
C LYS A 161 -8.80 22.58 5.44
N ARG A 162 -7.53 22.30 5.09
CA ARG A 162 -6.73 23.19 4.25
C ARG A 162 -7.37 23.37 2.88
N ASN A 163 -7.83 22.28 2.26
CA ASN A 163 -8.47 22.34 0.94
C ASN A 163 -9.79 23.14 1.00
N ALA A 164 -10.62 22.92 2.01
CA ALA A 164 -11.86 23.69 2.21
C ALA A 164 -11.61 25.19 2.42
N LEU A 165 -10.54 25.55 3.15
CA LEU A 165 -10.13 26.95 3.32
C LEU A 165 -9.64 27.56 2.00
N ALA A 166 -8.94 26.79 1.16
CA ALA A 166 -8.49 27.24 -0.15
C ALA A 166 -9.69 27.50 -1.10
N ASP A 167 -10.68 26.62 -1.11
CA ASP A 167 -11.91 26.80 -1.89
C ASP A 167 -12.67 28.05 -1.43
N ARG A 168 -12.80 28.23 -0.11
CA ARG A 168 -13.44 29.44 0.44
C ARG A 168 -12.68 30.71 0.04
N ALA A 169 -11.37 30.73 0.17
CA ALA A 169 -10.54 31.88 -0.23
C ALA A 169 -10.70 32.19 -1.72
N LYS A 170 -10.83 31.17 -2.57
CA LYS A 170 -11.12 31.35 -4.00
C LYS A 170 -12.48 32.01 -4.22
N THR A 171 -13.54 31.53 -3.56
CA THR A 171 -14.87 32.15 -3.67
C THR A 171 -14.91 33.58 -3.16
N GLU A 172 -14.19 33.88 -2.08
CA GLU A 172 -14.07 35.24 -1.54
C GLU A 172 -13.30 36.16 -2.50
N ALA A 173 -12.24 35.67 -3.15
CA ALA A 173 -11.50 36.41 -4.17
C ALA A 173 -12.36 36.70 -5.43
N GLU A 174 -13.15 35.73 -5.89
CA GLU A 174 -14.08 35.92 -7.00
C GLU A 174 -15.17 36.95 -6.66
N ALA A 175 -15.69 36.92 -5.42
CA ALA A 175 -16.65 37.91 -4.94
C ALA A 175 -16.05 39.32 -4.84
N LEU A 176 -14.80 39.44 -4.36
CA LEU A 176 -14.07 40.71 -4.33
C LEU A 176 -13.86 41.27 -5.74
N ALA A 177 -13.43 40.44 -6.70
CA ALA A 177 -13.25 40.87 -8.08
C ALA A 177 -14.58 41.34 -8.72
N ALA A 178 -15.69 40.67 -8.42
CA ALA A 178 -17.01 41.10 -8.88
C ALA A 178 -17.45 42.44 -8.26
N ALA A 179 -17.18 42.64 -6.96
CA ALA A 179 -17.46 43.90 -6.28
C ALA A 179 -16.62 45.06 -6.84
N GLU A 180 -15.33 44.83 -7.12
CA GLU A 180 -14.44 45.81 -7.75
C GLU A 180 -14.92 46.21 -9.14
N ALA A 181 -15.37 45.24 -9.96
CA ALA A 181 -15.94 45.54 -11.27
C ALA A 181 -17.22 46.40 -11.20
N SER A 182 -18.08 46.11 -10.21
CA SER A 182 -19.29 46.92 -9.96
C SER A 182 -18.93 48.35 -9.51
N LEU A 183 -17.94 48.49 -8.63
CA LEU A 183 -17.44 49.80 -8.20
C LEU A 183 -16.82 50.59 -9.35
N ALA A 184 -16.04 49.95 -10.23
CA ALA A 184 -15.48 50.59 -11.41
C ALA A 184 -16.59 51.15 -12.34
N THR A 185 -17.64 50.36 -12.55
CA THR A 185 -18.82 50.78 -13.34
C THR A 185 -19.52 51.98 -12.70
N THR A 186 -19.74 51.92 -11.37
CA THR A 186 -20.38 53.00 -10.62
C THR A 186 -19.53 54.29 -10.66
N ARG A 187 -18.21 54.14 -10.55
CA ARG A 187 -17.26 55.26 -10.60
C ARG A 187 -17.30 55.95 -11.96
N ALA A 188 -17.31 55.19 -13.06
CA ALA A 188 -17.43 55.73 -14.41
C ALA A 188 -18.74 56.52 -14.61
N LEU A 189 -19.87 56.01 -14.09
CA LEU A 189 -21.15 56.70 -14.14
C LEU A 189 -21.14 58.02 -13.36
N ILE A 190 -20.51 58.02 -12.17
CA ILE A 190 -20.35 59.24 -11.37
C ILE A 190 -19.51 60.26 -12.15
N GLU A 191 -18.41 59.83 -12.75
CA GLU A 191 -17.52 60.69 -13.54
C GLU A 191 -18.25 61.35 -14.71
N ASP A 192 -18.97 60.57 -15.51
CA ASP A 192 -19.80 61.06 -16.62
C ASP A 192 -20.87 62.06 -16.13
N LYS A 193 -21.55 61.73 -15.01
CA LYS A 193 -22.55 62.63 -14.44
C LYS A 193 -21.93 63.93 -13.93
N THR A 194 -20.78 63.87 -13.28
CA THR A 194 -20.07 65.08 -12.81
C THR A 194 -19.60 65.95 -13.97
N GLN A 195 -19.13 65.33 -15.06
CA GLN A 195 -18.70 66.05 -16.25
C GLN A 195 -19.88 66.74 -16.93
N TYR A 196 -21.02 66.05 -17.12
CA TYR A 196 -22.23 66.66 -17.66
C TYR A 196 -22.73 67.85 -16.82
N MET A 197 -22.73 67.71 -15.49
CA MET A 197 -23.11 68.80 -14.60
C MET A 197 -22.19 70.01 -14.77
N ALA A 198 -20.87 69.79 -14.82
CA ALA A 198 -19.87 70.85 -14.95
C ALA A 198 -19.91 71.55 -16.31
N GLU A 199 -20.05 70.80 -17.41
CA GLU A 199 -19.98 71.34 -18.77
C GLU A 199 -21.32 71.90 -19.26
N THR A 200 -22.45 71.40 -18.77
CA THR A 200 -23.78 71.76 -19.29
C THR A 200 -24.61 72.56 -18.28
N LEU A 201 -24.79 72.06 -17.05
CA LEU A 201 -25.69 72.70 -16.09
C LEU A 201 -25.08 73.94 -15.44
N THR A 202 -23.81 73.89 -15.03
CA THR A 202 -23.16 75.03 -14.36
C THR A 202 -23.18 76.30 -15.23
N PRO A 203 -22.77 76.28 -16.51
CA PRO A 203 -22.81 77.49 -17.35
C PRO A 203 -24.23 77.97 -17.63
N ALA A 204 -25.20 77.06 -17.77
CA ALA A 204 -26.60 77.42 -17.97
C ALA A 204 -27.18 78.14 -16.74
N LEU A 205 -26.83 77.69 -15.54
CA LEU A 205 -27.25 78.33 -14.29
C LEU A 205 -26.63 79.72 -14.14
N GLU A 206 -25.33 79.85 -14.41
CA GLU A 206 -24.62 81.13 -14.36
C GLU A 206 -25.19 82.14 -15.36
N ALA A 207 -25.49 81.70 -16.59
CA ALA A 207 -26.13 82.54 -17.60
C ALA A 207 -27.52 83.03 -17.16
N ALA A 208 -28.34 82.14 -16.59
CA ALA A 208 -29.66 82.51 -16.07
C ALA A 208 -29.56 83.49 -14.89
N ALA A 209 -28.62 83.28 -13.97
CA ALA A 209 -28.36 84.18 -12.85
C ALA A 209 -27.89 85.57 -13.32
N ALA A 210 -26.99 85.62 -14.31
CA ALA A 210 -26.54 86.88 -14.91
C ALA A 210 -27.68 87.65 -15.55
N GLU A 211 -28.62 86.97 -16.22
CA GLU A 211 -29.78 87.60 -16.84
C GLU A 211 -30.77 88.13 -15.80
N LEU A 212 -30.99 87.39 -14.70
CA LEU A 212 -31.80 87.86 -13.59
C LEU A 212 -31.21 89.13 -12.94
N ALA A 213 -29.89 89.16 -12.74
CA ALA A 213 -29.21 90.33 -12.18
C ALA A 213 -29.37 91.58 -13.05
N LYS A 214 -29.30 91.45 -14.39
CA LYS A 214 -29.60 92.55 -15.32
C LYS A 214 -31.05 93.03 -15.22
N GLN A 215 -32.01 92.11 -15.06
CA GLN A 215 -33.42 92.49 -14.91
C GLN A 215 -33.66 93.27 -13.62
N GLN A 216 -32.98 92.90 -12.53
CA GLN A 216 -33.04 93.60 -11.25
C GLN A 216 -32.45 95.02 -11.33
N SER A 217 -31.29 95.20 -11.97
CA SER A 217 -30.69 96.54 -12.12
C SER A 217 -31.57 97.50 -12.93
N ILE A 218 -32.28 97.00 -13.96
CA ILE A 218 -33.22 97.78 -14.77
C ILE A 218 -34.46 98.22 -13.98
N GLN A 219 -34.90 97.42 -12.99
CA GLN A 219 -36.04 97.74 -12.13
C GLN A 219 -35.69 98.80 -11.08
N GLU A 220 -34.43 98.85 -10.62
CA GLU A 220 -33.98 99.83 -9.60
C GLU A 220 -33.67 101.22 -10.17
N GLU A 221 -33.43 101.35 -11.49
CA GLU A 221 -33.20 102.64 -12.18
C GLU A 221 -34.49 103.32 -12.69
N ARG A 222 -35.68 102.76 -12.44
CA ARG A 222 -36.99 103.32 -12.81
C ARG A 222 -37.72 103.94 -11.61
#